data_AF-A0A238VWD7-F1
#
_entry.id   AF-A0A238VWD7-F1
#
_cell.length_a   1.000
_cell.length_b   1.000
_cell.length_c   1.000
_cell.angle_alpha   90.00
_cell.angle_beta   90.00
_cell.angle_gamma   90.00
#
_symmetry.space_group_name_H-M   'P 1'
#
loop_
_entity.id
_entity.type
_entity.pdbx_description
1 polymer ?
#
loop_
_entity_poly.entity_id
_entity_poly.type
_entity_poly.pdbx_seq_one_letter_code
_entity_poly.pdbx_strand_id
1 'polypeptide(L)'
;MFYKVKPNDSLSKIAKKFSISIDLILAFNKNIKNVDHIYIGQLIQIPNIEDVPEKEVFAIAENPNKLVERARTAIGKKIKYKLGAGGINPALGLPTSNNECDCSGFVCWVLGLSRKTTIPFYQKYGGWIYTDSMEKDVNSSAGIFEKINMPEVGCIVVYGAGPKIGHVGIVSEVENEKMKKVIHCSSGNFSKYNDSIQETAPTVFNRADALWGRFSGI
;
A
#
# COMPACT_ATOMS: atom_id res chain seq x y z
N MET A 1 19.43 5.89 -16.16
CA MET A 1 20.41 6.48 -17.12
C MET A 1 21.37 7.41 -16.37
N PHE A 2 22.58 7.68 -16.87
CA PHE A 2 23.43 8.76 -16.34
C PHE A 2 23.38 10.00 -17.24
N TYR A 3 23.10 11.16 -16.66
CA TYR A 3 23.11 12.46 -17.31
C TYR A 3 24.36 13.25 -16.93
N LYS A 4 25.08 13.77 -17.92
CA LYS A 4 26.25 14.63 -17.71
C LYS A 4 25.81 16.10 -17.67
N VAL A 5 26.03 16.76 -16.53
CA VAL A 5 25.68 18.17 -16.28
C VAL A 5 26.37 19.09 -17.29
N LYS A 6 25.61 20.01 -17.89
CA LYS A 6 26.08 20.99 -18.89
C LYS A 6 26.16 22.40 -18.30
N PRO A 7 26.86 23.35 -18.96
CA PRO A 7 26.82 24.75 -18.56
C PRO A 7 25.38 25.27 -18.43
N ASN A 8 25.10 26.01 -17.36
CA ASN A 8 23.78 26.56 -17.01
C ASN A 8 22.70 25.54 -16.61
N ASP A 9 23.04 24.26 -16.46
CA ASP A 9 22.14 23.29 -15.83
C ASP A 9 22.00 23.57 -14.33
N SER A 10 20.80 23.32 -13.82
CA SER A 10 20.51 23.19 -12.39
C SER A 10 19.73 21.91 -12.17
N LEU A 11 19.69 21.39 -10.94
CA LEU A 11 18.89 20.20 -10.64
C LEU A 11 17.41 20.40 -11.01
N SER A 12 16.86 21.60 -10.81
CA SER A 12 15.48 21.92 -11.21
C SER A 12 15.26 21.85 -12.72
N LYS A 13 16.22 22.31 -13.53
CA LYS A 13 16.13 22.23 -15.00
C LYS A 13 16.25 20.79 -15.49
N ILE A 14 17.15 20.02 -14.88
CA ILE A 14 17.34 18.59 -15.20
C ILE A 14 16.08 17.80 -14.80
N ALA A 15 15.58 17.99 -13.58
CA ALA A 15 14.33 17.43 -13.08
C ALA A 15 13.17 17.68 -14.05
N LYS A 16 12.96 18.94 -14.45
CA LYS A 16 11.92 19.32 -15.41
C LYS A 16 12.10 18.67 -16.78
N LYS A 17 13.33 18.58 -17.27
CA LYS A 17 13.65 17.97 -18.57
C LYS A 17 13.29 16.48 -18.63
N PHE A 18 13.47 15.78 -17.52
CA PHE A 18 13.20 14.35 -17.41
C PHE A 18 11.85 14.05 -16.74
N SER A 19 11.03 15.07 -16.46
CA SER A 19 9.75 14.96 -15.76
C SER A 19 9.82 14.20 -14.43
N ILE A 20 10.92 14.35 -13.68
CA ILE A 20 11.13 13.72 -12.37
C ILE A 20 11.34 14.77 -11.28
N SER A 21 11.02 14.45 -10.02
CA SER A 21 11.26 15.37 -8.90
C SER A 21 12.74 15.47 -8.54
N ILE A 22 13.12 16.61 -7.95
CA ILE A 22 14.48 16.81 -7.44
C ILE A 22 14.79 15.81 -6.32
N ASP A 23 13.84 15.56 -5.41
CA ASP A 23 14.01 14.61 -4.30
C ASP A 23 14.34 13.20 -4.78
N LEU A 24 13.70 12.78 -5.86
CA LEU A 24 13.95 11.48 -6.46
C LEU A 24 15.35 11.43 -7.10
N ILE A 25 15.79 12.50 -7.76
CA ILE A 25 17.18 12.59 -8.22
C ILE A 25 18.14 12.47 -7.03
N LEU A 26 17.88 13.16 -5.92
CA LEU A 26 18.76 13.11 -4.74
C LEU A 26 18.79 11.73 -4.08
N ALA A 27 17.66 11.03 -4.02
CA ALA A 27 17.57 9.67 -3.46
C ALA A 27 18.51 8.68 -4.18
N PHE A 28 18.65 8.82 -5.49
CA PHE A 28 19.55 8.00 -6.32
C PHE A 28 20.97 8.55 -6.40
N ASN A 29 21.21 9.78 -5.93
CA ASN A 29 22.51 10.45 -5.97
C ASN A 29 22.90 10.96 -4.58
N LYS A 30 23.07 10.05 -3.62
CA LYS A 30 23.40 10.36 -2.21
C LYS A 30 24.68 11.18 -2.02
N ASN A 31 25.52 11.26 -3.06
CA ASN A 31 26.71 12.10 -3.12
C ASN A 31 26.40 13.60 -3.31
N ILE A 32 25.18 13.95 -3.74
CA ILE A 32 24.72 15.34 -3.85
C ILE A 32 24.08 15.75 -2.53
N LYS A 33 24.83 16.50 -1.73
CA LYS A 33 24.37 16.97 -0.41
C LYS A 33 23.69 18.33 -0.45
N ASN A 34 23.98 19.13 -1.48
CA ASN A 34 23.40 20.45 -1.68
C ASN A 34 22.82 20.54 -3.09
N VAL A 35 21.54 20.85 -3.17
CA VAL A 35 20.74 20.87 -4.41
C VAL A 35 21.19 21.97 -5.36
N ASP A 36 21.73 23.06 -4.83
CA ASP A 36 22.18 24.22 -5.61
C ASP A 36 23.61 24.05 -6.13
N HIS A 37 24.31 22.98 -5.71
CA HIS A 37 25.73 22.77 -6.01
C HIS A 37 25.92 21.49 -6.84
N ILE A 38 25.66 21.59 -8.14
CA ILE A 38 26.08 20.61 -9.15
C ILE A 38 27.15 21.19 -10.07
N TYR A 39 28.09 20.36 -10.49
CA TYR A 39 29.24 20.80 -11.27
C TYR A 39 29.13 20.39 -12.74
N ILE A 40 29.59 21.25 -13.64
CA ILE A 40 29.66 20.93 -15.07
C ILE A 40 30.50 19.66 -15.26
N GLY A 41 29.97 18.70 -16.01
CA GLY A 41 30.60 17.41 -16.25
C GLY A 41 30.31 16.34 -15.20
N GLN A 42 29.67 16.68 -14.08
CA GLN A 42 29.20 15.71 -13.09
C GLN A 42 28.18 14.75 -13.71
N LEU A 43 28.28 13.46 -13.37
CA LEU A 43 27.30 12.45 -13.75
C LEU A 43 26.22 12.36 -12.67
N ILE A 44 24.98 12.51 -13.08
CA ILE A 44 23.78 12.38 -12.25
C ILE A 44 23.02 11.15 -12.73
N GLN A 45 22.74 10.22 -11.82
CA GLN A 45 21.85 9.10 -12.10
C GLN A 45 20.41 9.62 -12.19
N ILE A 46 19.84 9.51 -13.39
CA ILE A 46 18.44 9.81 -13.67
C ILE A 46 17.69 8.48 -13.69
N PRO A 47 16.81 8.22 -12.71
CA PRO A 47 15.98 7.01 -12.71
C PRO A 47 15.01 7.06 -13.90
N ASN A 48 14.67 5.89 -14.47
CA ASN A 48 13.66 5.83 -15.53
C ASN A 48 12.27 5.98 -14.88
N ILE A 49 11.42 6.84 -15.44
CA ILE A 49 10.08 7.08 -14.91
C ILE A 49 9.18 5.85 -15.04
N GLU A 50 9.48 4.94 -15.97
CA GLU A 50 8.78 3.65 -16.05
C GLU A 50 9.06 2.73 -14.84
N ASP A 51 10.18 2.96 -14.13
CA ASP A 51 10.57 2.25 -12.91
C ASP A 51 10.19 3.00 -11.63
N VAL A 52 9.59 4.19 -11.77
CA VAL A 52 9.23 5.08 -10.65
C VAL A 52 7.72 5.31 -10.71
N PRO A 53 6.96 5.08 -9.64
CA PRO A 53 5.53 5.36 -9.61
C PRO A 53 5.22 6.78 -10.10
N GLU A 54 4.50 6.87 -11.22
CA GLU A 54 4.03 8.12 -11.80
C GLU A 54 3.10 8.81 -10.80
N LYS A 55 3.42 10.05 -10.46
CA LYS A 55 2.84 10.79 -9.35
C LYS A 55 1.67 11.66 -9.81
N GLU A 56 0.45 11.12 -9.92
CA GLU A 56 -0.85 11.85 -9.75
C GLU A 56 -1.94 10.80 -9.39
N VAL A 57 -2.43 10.69 -8.15
CA VAL A 57 -3.33 11.62 -7.45
C VAL A 57 -3.10 11.52 -5.93
N PHE A 58 -2.21 12.35 -5.37
CA PHE A 58 -2.09 12.52 -3.92
C PHE A 58 -3.32 13.25 -3.38
N ALA A 59 -4.43 12.53 -3.20
CA ALA A 59 -5.47 12.95 -2.31
C ALA A 59 -4.96 12.71 -0.88
N ILE A 60 -4.65 13.81 -0.19
CA ILE A 60 -4.61 14.00 1.28
C ILE A 60 -4.19 12.74 2.04
N ALA A 61 -2.97 12.68 2.59
CA ALA A 61 -2.55 11.64 3.54
C ALA A 61 -3.76 11.18 4.37
N GLU A 62 -4.32 10.01 4.03
CA GLU A 62 -5.64 9.65 4.56
C GLU A 62 -5.45 9.51 6.07
N ASN A 63 -6.18 10.33 6.83
CA ASN A 63 -6.18 10.24 8.28
C ASN A 63 -6.40 8.76 8.63
N PRO A 64 -5.49 8.09 9.36
CA PRO A 64 -5.61 6.65 9.58
C PRO A 64 -6.95 6.24 10.22
N ASN A 65 -7.59 7.16 10.96
CA ASN A 65 -8.94 6.97 11.47
C ASN A 65 -10.00 6.90 10.36
N LYS A 66 -9.87 7.65 9.25
CA LYS A 66 -10.80 7.55 8.11
C LYS A 66 -10.76 6.17 7.46
N LEU A 67 -9.58 5.58 7.31
CA LEU A 67 -9.44 4.20 6.80
C LEU A 67 -10.17 3.22 7.73
N VAL A 68 -10.00 3.37 9.04
CA VAL A 68 -10.67 2.53 10.03
C VAL A 68 -12.19 2.75 10.02
N GLU A 69 -12.66 3.99 9.97
CA GLU A 69 -14.10 4.29 9.90
C GLU A 69 -14.72 3.72 8.61
N ARG A 70 -14.02 3.87 7.47
CA ARG A 70 -14.42 3.24 6.21
C ARG A 70 -14.50 1.73 6.33
N ALA A 71 -13.48 1.08 6.91
CA ALA A 71 -13.47 -0.35 7.18
C ALA A 71 -14.68 -0.78 8.03
N ARG A 72 -15.04 -0.01 9.07
CA ARG A 72 -16.20 -0.30 9.93
C ARG A 72 -17.53 -0.25 9.19
N THR A 73 -17.68 0.57 8.15
CA THR A 73 -18.93 0.65 7.38
C THR A 73 -19.32 -0.66 6.68
N ALA A 74 -18.36 -1.55 6.46
CA ALA A 74 -18.60 -2.86 5.84
C ALA A 74 -19.05 -3.94 6.84
N ILE A 75 -18.96 -3.68 8.16
CA ILE A 75 -19.40 -4.60 9.21
C ILE A 75 -20.93 -4.61 9.31
N GLY A 76 -21.52 -5.79 9.51
CA GLY A 76 -22.97 -5.96 9.66
C GLY A 76 -23.70 -5.98 8.32
N LYS A 77 -22.97 -6.07 7.20
CA LYS A 77 -23.52 -6.04 5.84
C LYS A 77 -23.79 -7.44 5.29
N LYS A 78 -23.44 -8.49 6.04
CA LYS A 78 -23.65 -9.91 5.65
C LYS A 78 -22.97 -10.25 4.33
N ILE A 79 -21.75 -9.73 4.15
CA ILE A 79 -20.95 -9.98 2.94
C ILE A 79 -20.43 -11.41 3.02
N LYS A 80 -20.63 -12.17 1.95
CA LYS A 80 -20.16 -13.56 1.86
C LYS A 80 -18.66 -13.60 1.59
N TYR A 81 -17.96 -14.52 2.24
CA TYR A 81 -16.57 -14.77 1.93
C TYR A 81 -16.46 -15.51 0.58
N LYS A 82 -15.61 -15.02 -0.32
CA LYS A 82 -15.19 -15.73 -1.53
C LYS A 82 -13.81 -15.28 -1.96
N LEU A 83 -12.88 -16.24 -2.04
CA LEU A 83 -11.52 -15.96 -2.48
C LEU A 83 -11.50 -15.35 -3.89
N GLY A 84 -10.74 -14.27 -4.07
CA GLY A 84 -10.66 -13.51 -5.32
C GLY A 84 -11.77 -12.49 -5.54
N ALA A 85 -12.72 -12.31 -4.61
CA ALA A 85 -13.86 -11.42 -4.78
C ALA A 85 -13.71 -10.05 -4.10
N GLY A 86 -14.48 -9.06 -4.57
CA GLY A 86 -14.51 -7.70 -4.03
C GLY A 86 -13.26 -6.88 -4.35
N GLY A 87 -13.30 -5.58 -4.05
CA GLY A 87 -12.17 -4.66 -4.18
C GLY A 87 -11.88 -4.16 -5.60
N ILE A 88 -12.78 -4.33 -6.57
CA ILE A 88 -12.56 -3.87 -7.95
C ILE A 88 -12.87 -2.37 -8.11
N ASN A 89 -13.95 -1.88 -7.51
CA ASN A 89 -14.33 -0.48 -7.62
C ASN A 89 -14.30 0.18 -6.22
N PRO A 90 -13.26 0.99 -5.91
CA PRO A 90 -13.14 1.67 -4.63
C PRO A 90 -14.15 2.82 -4.45
N ALA A 91 -14.87 3.26 -5.50
CA ALA A 91 -15.89 4.30 -5.36
C ALA A 91 -17.23 3.75 -4.80
N LEU A 92 -17.40 2.42 -4.70
CA LEU A 92 -18.59 1.82 -4.13
C LEU A 92 -18.69 2.08 -2.63
N GLY A 93 -19.90 2.19 -2.10
CA GLY A 93 -20.14 2.30 -0.65
C GLY A 93 -19.80 1.03 0.14
N LEU A 94 -19.56 -0.10 -0.54
CA LEU A 94 -19.14 -1.38 0.04
C LEU A 94 -18.02 -1.99 -0.82
N PRO A 95 -17.20 -2.90 -0.27
CA PRO A 95 -16.11 -3.54 -1.00
C PRO A 95 -16.55 -4.48 -2.13
N THR A 96 -17.86 -4.61 -2.38
CA THR A 96 -18.42 -5.55 -3.33
C THR A 96 -19.73 -5.04 -3.93
N SER A 97 -20.00 -5.41 -5.18
CA SER A 97 -21.29 -5.16 -5.87
C SER A 97 -22.19 -6.40 -5.88
N ASN A 98 -21.65 -7.59 -5.60
CA ASN A 98 -22.35 -8.87 -5.68
C ASN A 98 -22.43 -9.59 -4.32
N ASN A 99 -22.16 -8.86 -3.23
CA ASN A 99 -22.16 -9.36 -1.86
C ASN A 99 -21.10 -10.45 -1.57
N GLU A 100 -20.02 -10.50 -2.33
CA GLU A 100 -18.88 -11.42 -2.13
C GLU A 100 -17.56 -10.65 -1.99
N CYS A 101 -16.71 -11.02 -1.04
CA CYS A 101 -15.41 -10.36 -0.81
C CYS A 101 -14.37 -11.32 -0.19
N ASP A 102 -13.08 -11.03 -0.38
CA ASP A 102 -11.95 -11.64 0.34
C ASP A 102 -11.13 -10.59 1.13
N CYS A 103 -10.09 -11.04 1.84
CA CYS A 103 -9.23 -10.17 2.66
C CYS A 103 -8.56 -9.06 1.84
N SER A 104 -7.90 -9.40 0.74
CA SER A 104 -7.18 -8.43 -0.08
C SER A 104 -8.10 -7.45 -0.80
N GLY A 105 -9.26 -7.90 -1.30
CA GLY A 105 -10.26 -7.06 -1.94
C GLY A 105 -10.90 -6.09 -0.95
N PHE A 106 -11.20 -6.55 0.27
CA PHE A 106 -11.65 -5.68 1.36
C PHE A 106 -10.62 -4.58 1.66
N VAL A 107 -9.35 -4.96 1.85
CA VAL A 107 -8.29 -3.99 2.16
C VAL A 107 -8.07 -3.01 1.01
N CYS A 108 -8.03 -3.47 -0.25
CA CYS A 108 -7.93 -2.56 -1.40
C CYS A 108 -9.06 -1.52 -1.40
N TRP A 109 -10.31 -1.95 -1.17
CA TRP A 109 -11.43 -1.03 -1.09
C TRP A 109 -11.32 -0.04 0.08
N VAL A 110 -10.82 -0.47 1.25
CA VAL A 110 -10.57 0.44 2.38
C VAL A 110 -9.53 1.51 1.99
N LEU A 111 -8.45 1.11 1.32
CA LEU A 111 -7.37 2.01 0.89
C LEU A 111 -7.76 2.89 -0.32
N GLY A 112 -8.99 2.79 -0.83
CA GLY A 112 -9.43 3.55 -2.00
C GLY A 112 -8.85 3.03 -3.32
N LEU A 113 -8.38 1.78 -3.36
CA LEU A 113 -7.72 1.17 -4.51
C LEU A 113 -8.59 0.12 -5.19
N SER A 114 -8.48 0.06 -6.52
CA SER A 114 -8.85 -1.16 -7.24
C SER A 114 -7.77 -2.21 -7.02
N ARG A 115 -8.16 -3.43 -6.64
CA ARG A 115 -7.25 -4.58 -6.58
C ARG A 115 -6.73 -4.99 -7.96
N LYS A 116 -7.36 -4.52 -9.04
CA LYS A 116 -6.82 -4.59 -10.40
C LYS A 116 -6.33 -3.20 -10.78
N THR A 117 -5.02 -3.02 -10.73
CA THR A 117 -4.37 -1.70 -10.73
C THR A 117 -3.34 -1.57 -11.85
N THR A 118 -3.02 -0.33 -12.19
CA THR A 118 -1.90 0.07 -13.05
C THR A 118 -0.65 0.47 -12.27
N ILE A 119 -0.69 0.45 -10.93
CA ILE A 119 0.48 0.77 -10.08
C ILE A 119 1.69 -0.08 -10.52
N PRO A 120 2.86 0.54 -10.79
CA PRO A 120 4.02 -0.16 -11.34
C PRO A 120 4.47 -1.37 -10.53
N PHE A 121 4.52 -1.24 -9.19
CA PHE A 121 4.91 -2.34 -8.31
C PHE A 121 4.08 -3.61 -8.53
N TYR A 122 2.78 -3.46 -8.80
CA TYR A 122 1.87 -4.58 -8.96
C TYR A 122 1.82 -5.14 -10.39
N GLN A 123 2.40 -4.47 -11.40
CA GLN A 123 2.39 -4.96 -12.78
C GLN A 123 3.11 -6.30 -12.94
N LYS A 124 4.18 -6.54 -12.18
CA LYS A 124 4.88 -7.85 -12.15
C LYS A 124 4.01 -9.00 -11.63
N TYR A 125 2.89 -8.69 -10.97
CA TYR A 125 1.86 -9.63 -10.53
C TYR A 125 0.63 -9.60 -11.46
N GLY A 126 0.83 -9.20 -12.72
CA GLY A 126 -0.24 -8.99 -13.69
C GLY A 126 -1.17 -7.85 -13.32
N GLY A 127 -0.72 -6.87 -12.54
CA GLY A 127 -1.54 -5.74 -12.06
C GLY A 127 -2.53 -6.11 -10.97
N TRP A 128 -2.38 -7.29 -10.33
CA TRP A 128 -3.26 -7.72 -9.26
C TRP A 128 -2.65 -7.47 -7.87
N ILE A 129 -3.46 -6.88 -7.00
CA ILE A 129 -3.22 -6.78 -5.57
C ILE A 129 -3.93 -7.96 -4.89
N TYR A 130 -3.15 -8.81 -4.25
CA TYR A 130 -3.58 -9.93 -3.42
C TYR A 130 -2.61 -10.06 -2.24
N THR A 131 -2.90 -10.92 -1.29
CA THR A 131 -2.20 -10.95 0.00
C THR A 131 -0.68 -11.08 -0.12
N ASP A 132 -0.19 -12.01 -0.96
CA ASP A 132 1.25 -12.20 -1.12
C ASP A 132 1.91 -11.01 -1.82
N SER A 133 1.24 -10.37 -2.78
CA SER A 133 1.80 -9.17 -3.41
C SER A 133 1.82 -7.98 -2.43
N MET A 134 0.87 -7.88 -1.49
CA MET A 134 0.94 -6.92 -0.38
C MET A 134 2.10 -7.23 0.58
N GLU A 135 2.35 -8.49 0.94
CA GLU A 135 3.50 -8.87 1.76
C GLU A 135 4.84 -8.49 1.08
N LYS A 136 4.94 -8.71 -0.24
CA LYS A 136 6.11 -8.27 -1.02
C LYS A 136 6.20 -6.76 -1.15
N ASP A 137 5.08 -6.06 -1.21
CA ASP A 137 5.03 -4.59 -1.22
C ASP A 137 5.60 -4.02 0.08
N VAL A 138 5.10 -4.48 1.24
CA VAL A 138 5.59 -4.04 2.55
C VAL A 138 7.09 -4.29 2.74
N ASN A 139 7.67 -5.32 2.12
CA ASN A 139 9.12 -5.58 2.19
C ASN A 139 9.94 -4.86 1.11
N SER A 140 9.32 -4.01 0.30
CA SER A 140 9.94 -3.34 -0.84
C SER A 140 9.95 -1.83 -0.65
N SER A 141 11.00 -1.15 -1.12
CA SER A 141 11.05 0.31 -1.18
C SER A 141 10.32 0.90 -2.40
N ALA A 142 9.86 0.05 -3.33
CA ALA A 142 9.20 0.46 -4.58
C ALA A 142 7.68 0.29 -4.54
N GLY A 143 7.14 -0.22 -3.43
CA GLY A 143 5.72 -0.46 -3.25
C GLY A 143 4.94 0.78 -2.77
N ILE A 144 3.68 0.58 -2.42
CA ILE A 144 2.79 1.62 -1.86
C ILE A 144 2.76 1.65 -0.32
N PHE A 145 3.39 0.68 0.34
CA PHE A 145 3.44 0.61 1.79
C PHE A 145 4.82 0.96 2.33
N GLU A 146 4.85 1.79 3.37
CA GLU A 146 6.02 1.97 4.22
C GLU A 146 6.03 0.89 5.31
N LYS A 147 7.11 0.12 5.39
CA LYS A 147 7.28 -0.87 6.46
C LYS A 147 7.45 -0.19 7.80
N ILE A 148 6.65 -0.58 8.80
CA ILE A 148 6.76 -0.09 10.17
C ILE A 148 7.07 -1.23 11.14
N ASN A 149 7.84 -0.91 12.19
CA ASN A 149 8.29 -1.90 13.18
C ASN A 149 7.34 -2.04 14.38
N MET A 150 6.36 -1.14 14.50
CA MET A 150 5.32 -1.15 15.52
C MET A 150 3.97 -0.90 14.83
N PRO A 151 2.87 -1.54 15.29
CA PRO A 151 1.56 -1.35 14.71
C PRO A 151 1.03 0.06 14.97
N GLU A 152 0.35 0.61 13.98
CA GLU A 152 -0.35 1.90 14.07
C GLU A 152 -1.80 1.71 13.66
N VAL A 153 -2.70 2.52 14.24
CA VAL A 153 -4.09 2.56 13.78
C VAL A 153 -4.11 2.95 12.30
N GLY A 154 -4.91 2.23 11.50
CA GLY A 154 -5.06 2.41 10.06
C GLY A 154 -3.98 1.76 9.18
N CYS A 155 -2.89 1.23 9.76
CA CYS A 155 -1.94 0.44 8.99
C CYS A 155 -2.55 -0.92 8.60
N ILE A 156 -2.00 -1.56 7.57
CA ILE A 156 -2.32 -2.95 7.30
C ILE A 156 -1.50 -3.87 8.21
N VAL A 157 -2.05 -5.03 8.55
CA VAL A 157 -1.29 -6.18 9.03
C VAL A 157 -1.43 -7.31 8.02
N VAL A 158 -0.31 -7.89 7.58
CA VAL A 158 -0.27 -8.90 6.52
C VAL A 158 0.73 -10.00 6.80
N TYR A 159 0.39 -11.23 6.46
CA TYR A 159 1.34 -12.33 6.30
C TYR A 159 0.96 -13.11 5.04
N GLY A 160 1.95 -13.50 4.22
CA GLY A 160 1.66 -14.26 3.00
C GLY A 160 1.41 -15.73 3.24
N ALA A 161 1.03 -16.37 2.16
CA ALA A 161 0.66 -17.77 2.06
C ALA A 161 1.82 -18.73 2.29
N GLY A 162 2.98 -18.46 1.68
CA GLY A 162 3.93 -19.53 1.39
C GLY A 162 3.18 -20.69 0.68
N PRO A 163 3.15 -21.92 1.24
CA PRO A 163 2.33 -23.02 0.73
C PRO A 163 0.87 -23.03 1.21
N LYS A 164 0.46 -22.11 2.10
CA LYS A 164 -0.89 -22.01 2.69
C LYS A 164 -1.66 -20.82 2.10
N ILE A 165 -2.66 -20.28 2.80
CA ILE A 165 -3.38 -19.06 2.40
C ILE A 165 -2.93 -17.94 3.34
N GLY A 166 -2.42 -16.86 2.77
CA GLY A 166 -2.04 -15.65 3.51
C GLY A 166 -3.26 -14.87 3.99
N HIS A 167 -3.07 -13.93 4.91
CA HIS A 167 -4.16 -13.07 5.38
C HIS A 167 -3.75 -11.61 5.55
N VAL A 168 -4.72 -10.72 5.44
CA VAL A 168 -4.52 -9.27 5.57
C VAL A 168 -5.72 -8.58 6.23
N GLY A 169 -5.46 -7.51 6.98
CA GLY A 169 -6.49 -6.71 7.65
C GLY A 169 -6.01 -5.30 7.97
N ILE A 170 -6.93 -4.47 8.47
CA ILE A 170 -6.69 -3.08 8.91
C ILE A 170 -6.61 -3.05 10.43
N VAL A 171 -5.50 -2.55 10.98
CA VAL A 171 -5.36 -2.37 12.43
C VAL A 171 -6.28 -1.22 12.87
N SER A 172 -7.27 -1.51 13.72
CA SER A 172 -8.29 -0.55 14.13
C SER A 172 -8.10 -0.01 15.54
N GLU A 173 -7.30 -0.68 16.36
CA GLU A 173 -6.98 -0.27 17.73
C GLU A 173 -5.59 -0.80 18.11
N VAL A 174 -4.78 0.06 18.73
CA VAL A 174 -3.45 -0.25 19.27
C VAL A 174 -3.42 0.13 20.74
N GLU A 175 -2.90 -0.74 21.59
CA GLU A 175 -2.78 -0.53 23.03
C GLU A 175 -1.42 -1.08 23.49
N ASN A 176 -0.65 -0.29 24.25
CA ASN A 176 0.68 -0.67 24.73
C ASN A 176 1.59 -1.22 23.60
N GLU A 177 1.66 -0.47 22.49
CA GLU A 177 2.47 -0.79 21.30
C GLU A 177 2.11 -2.12 20.61
N LYS A 178 0.94 -2.69 20.92
CA LYS A 178 0.45 -3.95 20.35
C LYS A 178 -0.89 -3.75 19.68
N MET A 179 -1.14 -4.51 18.62
CA MET A 179 -2.49 -4.58 18.03
C MET A 179 -3.48 -5.05 19.10
N LYS A 180 -4.59 -4.33 19.23
CA LYS A 180 -5.72 -4.71 20.10
C LYS A 180 -6.91 -5.21 19.30
N LYS A 181 -7.20 -4.56 18.16
CA LYS A 181 -8.25 -4.97 17.22
C LYS A 181 -7.81 -4.80 15.77
N VAL A 182 -8.35 -5.68 14.93
CA VAL A 182 -8.13 -5.69 13.48
C VAL A 182 -9.47 -5.92 12.79
N ILE A 183 -9.76 -5.15 11.76
CA ILE A 183 -10.89 -5.36 10.86
C ILE A 183 -10.39 -6.15 9.65
N HIS A 184 -11.00 -7.30 9.37
CA HIS A 184 -10.59 -8.17 8.27
C HIS A 184 -11.74 -9.01 7.72
N CYS A 185 -11.61 -9.42 6.45
CA CYS A 185 -12.53 -10.30 5.75
C CYS A 185 -12.01 -11.74 5.78
N SER A 186 -12.74 -12.70 6.36
CA SER A 186 -12.29 -14.10 6.40
C SER A 186 -13.43 -15.12 6.32
N SER A 187 -13.10 -16.34 5.88
CA SER A 187 -14.04 -17.47 5.91
C SER A 187 -14.44 -17.83 7.33
N GLY A 188 -13.52 -17.77 8.30
CA GLY A 188 -13.81 -18.03 9.71
C GLY A 188 -14.82 -17.06 10.31
N ASN A 189 -14.72 -15.77 9.98
CA ASN A 189 -15.72 -14.78 10.36
C ASN A 189 -17.07 -15.12 9.74
N PHE A 190 -17.10 -15.43 8.43
CA PHE A 190 -18.34 -15.76 7.74
C PHE A 190 -19.04 -16.99 8.36
N SER A 191 -18.29 -18.06 8.63
CA SER A 191 -18.83 -19.26 9.28
C SER A 191 -19.40 -18.99 10.68
N LYS A 192 -18.81 -18.04 11.43
CA LYS A 192 -19.22 -17.76 12.82
C LYS A 192 -20.34 -16.72 12.92
N TYR A 193 -20.33 -15.70 12.07
CA TYR A 193 -21.18 -14.51 12.20
C TYR A 193 -22.15 -14.33 11.04
N ASN A 194 -22.08 -15.17 10.00
CA ASN A 194 -22.77 -14.97 8.72
C ASN A 194 -22.45 -13.60 8.08
N ASP A 195 -21.25 -13.09 8.36
CA ASP A 195 -20.66 -11.89 7.79
C ASP A 195 -19.14 -12.05 7.78
N SER A 196 -18.53 -11.94 6.61
CA SER A 196 -17.10 -12.19 6.44
C SER A 196 -16.22 -11.07 7.02
N ILE A 197 -16.73 -9.85 7.08
CA ILE A 197 -15.99 -8.68 7.57
C ILE A 197 -16.36 -8.41 9.02
N GLN A 198 -15.37 -8.50 9.92
CA GLN A 198 -15.55 -8.30 11.35
C GLN A 198 -14.36 -7.55 11.95
N GLU A 199 -14.62 -6.81 13.03
CA GLU A 199 -13.60 -6.28 13.92
C GLU A 199 -13.36 -7.28 15.06
N THR A 200 -12.14 -7.82 15.16
CA THR A 200 -11.83 -8.91 16.09
C THR A 200 -10.49 -8.67 16.79
N ALA A 201 -10.21 -9.45 17.85
CA ALA A 201 -8.86 -9.54 18.40
C ALA A 201 -7.86 -10.02 17.32
N PRO A 202 -6.59 -9.61 17.38
CA PRO A 202 -5.60 -9.90 16.33
C PRO A 202 -5.09 -11.35 16.36
N THR A 203 -5.75 -12.28 17.04
CA THR A 203 -5.25 -13.64 17.29
C THR A 203 -4.78 -14.36 16.02
N VAL A 204 -5.48 -14.18 14.89
CA VAL A 204 -5.10 -14.77 13.59
C VAL A 204 -3.80 -14.16 13.01
N PHE A 205 -3.47 -12.94 13.41
CA PHE A 205 -2.28 -12.18 13.01
C PHE A 205 -1.14 -12.23 14.04
N ASN A 206 -1.33 -12.88 15.20
CA ASN A 206 -0.28 -13.06 16.21
C ASN A 206 0.74 -14.11 15.74
N ARG A 207 1.49 -13.76 14.70
CA ARG A 207 2.50 -14.60 14.06
C ARG A 207 3.82 -13.85 13.97
N ALA A 208 4.93 -14.57 14.05
CA ALA A 208 6.26 -13.98 13.95
C ALA A 208 6.58 -13.43 12.56
N ASP A 209 5.88 -13.90 11.52
CA ASP A 209 6.03 -13.47 10.13
C ASP A 209 5.01 -12.40 9.70
N ALA A 210 4.17 -11.92 10.62
CA ALA A 210 3.26 -10.81 10.33
C ALA A 210 4.02 -9.50 10.19
N LEU A 211 3.62 -8.70 9.21
CA LEU A 211 4.22 -7.42 8.85
C LEU A 211 3.19 -6.31 8.96
N TRP A 212 3.66 -5.12 9.29
CA TRP A 212 2.85 -3.90 9.28
C TRP A 212 3.31 -2.97 8.16
N GLY A 213 2.33 -2.50 7.37
CA GLY A 213 2.54 -1.55 6.29
C GLY A 213 1.69 -0.32 6.51
N ARG A 214 2.31 0.86 6.64
CA ARG A 214 1.60 2.14 6.62
C ARG A 214 1.32 2.50 5.16
N PHE A 215 0.06 2.77 4.86
CA PHE A 215 -0.33 3.32 3.56
C PHE A 215 -0.31 4.84 3.64
N SER A 216 0.47 5.49 2.78
CA SER A 216 0.59 6.95 2.72
C SER A 216 -0.24 7.58 1.59
N GLY A 217 -1.09 6.80 0.91
CA GLY A 217 -1.74 7.19 -0.34
C GLY A 217 -0.90 6.84 -1.58
N ILE A 218 -1.49 7.08 -2.76
CA ILE A 218 -0.84 6.99 -4.08
C ILE A 218 -0.78 8.39 -4.67
#